data_AF-A0A7K6S4S4-F1
#
_entry.id   AF-A0A7K6S4S4-F1
#
_cell.length_a   1.000
_cell.length_b   1.000
_cell.length_c   1.000
_cell.angle_alpha   90.00
_cell.angle_beta   90.00
_cell.angle_gamma   90.00
#
_symmetry.space_group_name_H-M   'P 1'
#
loop_
_entity.id
_entity.type
_entity.pdbx_description
1 polymer ?
#
loop_
_entity_poly.entity_id
_entity_poly.type
_entity_poly.pdbx_seq_one_letter_code
_entity_poly.pdbx_strand_id
1 'polypeptide(L)' 'IIYLFSRHIVGKVKEMFAIDETKGEIRLQGKLDYEEMNSYEITIEGRDKGSPPLSGHCKVVVEVLDVND' A
#
# COMPACT_ATOMS: atom_id res chain seq x y z
N ILE A 1 -6.90 6.34 14.81
CA ILE A 1 -7.01 6.02 13.37
C ILE A 1 -6.34 4.68 13.16
N ILE A 2 -6.86 3.85 12.26
CA ILE A 2 -6.21 2.64 11.78
C ILE A 2 -5.97 2.77 10.28
N TYR A 3 -4.87 2.20 9.79
CA TYR A 3 -4.48 2.24 8.38
C TYR A 3 -4.57 0.85 7.77
N LEU A 4 -5.27 0.73 6.65
CA LEU A 4 -5.51 -0.55 5.99
C LEU A 4 -5.34 -0.37 4.49
N PHE A 5 -5.01 -1.44 3.77
CA PHE A 5 -5.22 -1.41 2.33
C PHE A 5 -6.71 -1.26 2.02
N SER A 6 -7.02 -0.44 1.03
CA SER A 6 -8.38 -0.31 0.53
C SER A 6 -8.94 -1.65 0.09
N ARG A 7 -10.26 -1.80 0.20
CA ARG A 7 -10.98 -3.01 -0.19
C ARG A 7 -10.73 -3.42 -1.65
N HIS A 8 -10.52 -2.42 -2.52
CA HIS A 8 -10.29 -2.60 -3.95
C HIS A 8 -8.82 -2.38 -4.30
N ILE A 9 -7.95 -3.29 -3.83
CA ILE A 9 -6.53 -3.29 -4.18
C ILE A 9 -6.17 -4.61 -4.88
N VAL A 10 -5.22 -4.55 -5.80
CA VAL A 10 -4.74 -5.70 -6.57
C VAL A 10 -4.11 -6.73 -5.63
N GLY A 11 -4.39 -8.03 -5.84
CA GLY A 11 -3.88 -9.12 -5.02
C GLY A 11 -2.35 -9.11 -4.88
N LYS A 12 -1.64 -8.87 -5.98
CA LYS A 12 -0.17 -8.73 -6.01
C LYS A 12 0.33 -7.66 -5.02
N VAL A 13 -0.38 -6.54 -4.84
CA VAL A 13 0.03 -5.51 -3.87
C VAL A 13 -0.08 -6.02 -2.44
N LYS A 14 -1.10 -6.83 -2.11
CA LYS A 14 -1.24 -7.44 -0.78
C LYS A 14 -0.17 -8.50 -0.49
N GLU A 15 0.37 -9.14 -1.52
CA GLU A 15 1.47 -10.10 -1.40
C GLU A 15 2.84 -9.40 -1.29
N MET A 16 2.99 -8.27 -1.99
CA MET A 16 4.27 -7.56 -2.10
C MET A 16 4.49 -6.55 -0.97
N PHE A 17 3.42 -5.96 -0.43
CA PHE A 17 3.50 -4.91 0.57
C PHE A 17 2.65 -5.21 1.79
N ALA A 18 3.10 -4.76 2.96
CA ALA A 18 2.32 -4.71 4.19
C ALA A 18 2.26 -3.29 4.72
N ILE A 19 1.22 -3.00 5.51
CA ILE A 19 1.05 -1.73 6.21
C ILE A 19 0.93 -1.97 7.71
N ASP A 20 1.67 -1.20 8.51
CA ASP A 20 1.46 -1.14 9.96
C ASP A 20 0.17 -0.39 10.25
N GLU A 21 -0.83 -1.06 10.80
CA GLU A 21 -2.16 -0.49 11.04
C GLU A 21 -2.16 0.71 11.99
N THR A 22 -1.12 0.85 12.81
CA THR A 22 -1.01 1.88 13.85
C THR A 22 -0.20 3.08 13.37
N LYS A 23 0.91 2.81 12.66
CA LYS A 23 1.86 3.83 12.19
C LYS A 23 1.63 4.27 10.75
N GLY A 24 0.91 3.48 9.95
CA GLY A 24 0.75 3.68 8.51
C GLY A 24 2.03 3.42 7.71
N GLU A 25 3.01 2.72 8.29
CA GLU A 25 4.28 2.42 7.64
C GLU A 25 4.10 1.30 6.61
N ILE A 26 4.46 1.54 5.35
CA ILE A 26 4.41 0.54 4.28
C ILE A 26 5.76 -0.15 4.18
N ARG A 27 5.77 -1.48 4.19
CA ARG A 27 6.97 -2.31 4.06
C ARG A 27 6.84 -3.25 2.88
N LEU A 28 7.94 -3.40 2.14
CA LEU A 28 8.09 -4.44 1.13
C LEU A 28 8.27 -5.81 1.82
N GLN A 29 7.50 -6.81 1.40
CA GLN A 29 7.59 -8.20 1.84
C GLN A 29 8.18 -9.13 0.76
N GLY A 30 7.96 -8.79 -0.52
CA GLY A 30 8.45 -9.55 -1.66
C GLY A 30 9.75 -9.01 -2.25
N LYS A 31 10.24 -9.66 -3.31
CA LYS A 31 11.32 -9.13 -4.14
C LYS A 31 10.73 -8.25 -5.24
N LEU A 32 11.29 -7.06 -5.44
CA LEU A 32 10.98 -6.23 -6.60
C LEU A 32 11.79 -6.72 -7.80
N ASP A 33 11.13 -6.82 -8.94
CA ASP A 33 11.74 -7.11 -10.22
C ASP A 33 11.20 -6.10 -11.24
N TYR A 34 12.09 -5.27 -11.77
CA TYR A 34 11.74 -4.21 -12.70
C TYR A 34 11.19 -4.78 -14.02
N GLU A 35 11.70 -5.94 -14.46
CA GLU A 35 11.25 -6.62 -15.69
C GLU A 35 9.83 -7.18 -15.55
N GLU A 36 9.44 -7.55 -14.32
CA GLU A 36 8.08 -8.02 -14.02
C GLU A 36 7.10 -6.86 -13.83
N MET A 37 7.48 -5.85 -13.04
CA MET A 37 6.62 -4.71 -12.71
C MET A 37 7.43 -3.48 -12.30
N ASN A 38 7.28 -2.39 -13.06
CA ASN A 38 7.99 -1.14 -12.82
C ASN A 38 7.27 -0.17 -11.87
N SER A 39 6.01 -0.40 -11.53
CA SER A 39 5.25 0.47 -10.64
C SER A 39 4.08 -0.23 -9.95
N TYR A 40 3.77 0.22 -8.73
CA TYR A 40 2.62 -0.24 -7.95
C TYR A 40 1.76 0.94 -7.52
N GLU A 41 0.45 0.81 -7.69
CA GLU A 41 -0.53 1.75 -7.13
C GLU A 41 -1.18 1.15 -5.88
N ILE A 42 -0.92 1.77 -4.73
CA ILE A 42 -1.40 1.31 -3.42
C ILE A 42 -2.42 2.31 -2.91
N THR A 43 -3.68 1.88 -2.74
CA THR A 43 -4.72 2.71 -2.11
C THR A 43 -4.86 2.33 -0.65
N ILE A 44 -4.73 3.30 0.25
CA ILE A 44 -4.82 3.13 1.72
C ILE A 44 -6.11 3.76 2.21
N GLU A 45 -6.80 3.09 3.13
CA GLU A 45 -7.92 3.62 3.91
C GLU A 45 -7.42 3.95 5.32
N GLY A 46 -7.60 5.20 5.74
CA GLY A 46 -7.45 5.62 7.12
C GLY A 46 -8.83 5.73 7.76
N ARG A 47 -9.11 4.95 8.80
CA ARG A 47 -10.40 4.95 9.52
C ARG A 47 -10.24 5.49 10.93
N ASP A 48 -11.07 6.44 11.34
CA ASP A 48 -11.08 6.96 12.70
C ASP A 48 -11.79 6.02 13.70
N LYS A 49 -11.82 6.41 14.99
CA LYS A 49 -12.49 5.64 16.06
C LYS A 49 -13.86 6.24 16.42
N GLY A 50 -14.44 7.04 15.53
CA GLY A 50 -15.74 7.68 15.73
C GLY A 50 -16.91 6.70 15.70
N SER A 51 -18.10 7.21 16.03
CA SER A 51 -19.37 6.47 15.93
C SER A 51 -20.43 7.37 15.30
N PRO A 52 -20.74 7.24 13.99
CA PRO A 52 -20.14 6.28 13.05
C PRO A 52 -18.68 6.62 12.71
N PRO A 53 -17.85 5.64 12.32
CA PRO A 53 -16.47 5.89 11.92
C PRO A 53 -16.42 6.63 10.58
N LEU A 54 -15.50 7.59 10.47
CA LEU A 54 -15.18 8.25 9.20
C LEU A 54 -13.92 7.61 8.60
N SER A 55 -13.94 7.47 7.27
CA SER A 55 -12.81 6.95 6.50
C SER A 55 -12.32 8.00 5.49
N GLY A 56 -11.01 8.07 5.32
CA GLY A 56 -10.36 8.80 4.23
C GLY A 56 -9.49 7.86 3.40
N HIS A 57 -9.23 8.24 2.15
CA HIS A 57 -8.40 7.44 1.24
C HIS A 57 -7.23 8.25 0.71
N CYS A 58 -6.08 7.61 0.55
CA CYS A 58 -4.94 8.15 -0.17
C CYS A 58 -4.36 7.11 -1.14
N LYS A 59 -3.71 7.62 -2.20
CA LYS A 59 -3.03 6.81 -3.20
C LYS A 59 -1.52 7.00 -3.04
N VAL A 60 -0.79 5.90 -2.95
CA VAL A 60 0.66 5.85 -2.92
C VAL A 60 1.12 5.15 -4.20
N VAL A 61 1.96 5.84 -4.97
CA VAL A 61 2.57 5.29 -6.18
C VAL A 61 4.01 4.93 -5.84
N VAL A 62 4.36 3.66 -6.00
CA VAL A 62 5.72 3.14 -5.79
C VAL A 62 6.32 2.87 -7.16
N GLU A 63 7.37 3.58 -7.51
CA GLU A 63 8.14 3.34 -8.74
C GLU A 63 9.33 2.43 -8.41
N VAL A 64 9.49 1.36 -9.18
CA VAL A 64 10.65 0.47 -9.11
C VAL A 64 11.70 1.04 -10.05
N LEU A 65 12.87 1.37 -9.50
CA LEU A 65 13.99 1.86 -10.28
C LEU A 65 14.79 0.67 -10.80
N ASP A 66 15.11 0.70 -12.09
CA ASP A 66 16.10 -0.20 -12.65
C ASP A 66 17.48 0.17 -12.09
N VAL A 67 18.19 -0.83 -11.59
CA VAL A 67 19.54 -0.67 -11.03
C VAL A 67 20.62 -1.05 -12.03
N ASN A 68 20.23 -1.56 -13.20
CA ASN A 68 21.13 -1.93 -14.27
C ASN A 68 21.08 -0.89 -15.40
N ASP A 69 21.95 0.12 -15.31
CA ASP A 69 22.47 0.92 -16.43
C ASP A 69 23.99 1.05 -16.27
#